data_AF-G9WZT0-F1
#
_entry.id   AF-G9WZT0-F1
#
_cell.length_a   1.000
_cell.length_b   1.000
_cell.length_c   1.000
_cell.angle_alpha   90.00
_cell.angle_beta   90.00
_cell.angle_gamma   90.00
#
_symmetry.space_group_name_H-M   'P 1'
#
loop_
_entity.id
_entity.type
_entity.pdbx_description
1 polymer ?
#
loop_
_entity_poly.entity_id
_entity_poly.type
_entity_poly.pdbx_seq_one_letter_code
_entity_poly.pdbx_strand_id
1 'polypeptide(L)'
;MITLLCTDITVDKEDILRIYANRWDIEVVFKVSKGLLNLNKEFKAVSFDMIISHISIVFTRHMILEYIKKNTRRHQILNKKPVLVL
;
A
#
# COMPACT_ATOMS: atom_id res chain seq x y z
N MET A 1 -10.91 11.83 -21.23
CA MET A 1 -10.73 13.00 -20.35
C MET A 1 -11.07 12.56 -18.94
N ILE A 2 -10.19 12.78 -17.96
CA ILE A 2 -10.47 12.47 -16.55
C ILE A 2 -10.85 13.77 -15.85
N THR A 3 -11.91 13.76 -15.04
CA THR A 3 -12.38 14.92 -14.28
C THR A 3 -12.34 14.55 -12.81
N LEU A 4 -11.60 15.32 -12.02
CA LEU A 4 -11.51 15.16 -10.57
C LEU A 4 -12.45 16.16 -9.90
N LEU A 5 -13.34 15.68 -9.04
CA LEU A 5 -14.15 16.51 -8.17
C LEU A 5 -13.59 16.43 -6.75
N CYS A 6 -13.37 17.58 -6.14
CA CYS A 6 -12.94 17.71 -4.75
C CYS A 6 -14.02 18.47 -3.97
N THR A 7 -14.35 17.99 -2.76
CA THR A 7 -15.31 18.67 -1.88
C THR A 7 -14.70 19.90 -1.21
N ASP A 8 -13.38 19.88 -1.00
CA ASP A 8 -12.67 20.97 -0.36
C ASP A 8 -12.18 21.96 -1.43
N ILE A 9 -12.72 23.18 -1.38
CA ILE A 9 -12.40 24.26 -2.30
C ILE A 9 -11.16 25.06 -1.88
N THR A 10 -10.59 24.80 -0.71
CA THR A 10 -9.41 25.50 -0.20
C THR A 10 -8.10 24.84 -0.66
N VAL A 11 -8.18 23.60 -1.14
CA VAL A 11 -7.02 22.81 -1.56
C VAL A 11 -6.60 23.21 -2.97
N ASP A 12 -5.29 23.38 -3.14
CA ASP A 12 -4.71 23.70 -4.43
C ASP A 12 -4.85 22.53 -5.43
N LYS A 13 -4.90 22.85 -6.73
CA LYS A 13 -5.04 21.86 -7.81
C LYS A 13 -3.90 20.85 -7.82
N GLU A 14 -2.67 21.28 -7.55
CA GLU A 14 -1.51 20.38 -7.49
C GLU A 14 -1.63 19.38 -6.34
N ASP A 15 -2.16 19.81 -5.19
CA ASP A 15 -2.40 18.95 -4.05
C ASP A 15 -3.53 17.95 -4.31
N ILE A 16 -4.60 18.36 -4.99
CA ILE A 16 -5.68 17.47 -5.45
C ILE A 16 -5.10 16.36 -6.34
N LEU A 17 -4.22 16.71 -7.27
CA LEU A 17 -3.57 15.74 -8.15
C LEU A 17 -2.65 14.79 -7.37
N ARG A 18 -1.87 15.31 -6.41
CA ARG A 18 -1.00 14.49 -5.54
C ARG A 18 -1.81 13.49 -4.72
N ILE A 19 -2.92 13.92 -4.14
CA ILE A 19 -3.82 13.05 -3.37
C ILE A 19 -4.43 11.99 -4.28
N TYR A 20 -4.89 12.38 -5.47
CA TYR A 20 -5.44 11.43 -6.44
C TYR A 20 -4.38 10.44 -6.93
N ALA A 21 -3.12 10.84 -7.08
CA ALA A 21 -2.04 9.95 -7.51
C ALA A 21 -1.85 8.75 -6.55
N ASN A 22 -2.06 8.94 -5.24
CA ASN A 22 -2.04 7.85 -4.27
C ASN A 22 -3.15 6.81 -4.48
N ARG A 23 -4.20 7.12 -5.25
CA ARG A 23 -5.27 6.15 -5.56
C ARG A 23 -4.72 4.91 -6.25
N TRP A 24 -3.68 5.03 -7.08
CA TRP A 24 -3.11 3.90 -7.81
C TRP A 24 -2.45 2.88 -6.90
N ASP A 25 -2.03 3.27 -5.69
CA ASP A 25 -1.41 2.34 -4.73
C ASP A 25 -2.35 1.18 -4.38
N ILE A 26 -3.67 1.36 -4.45
CA ILE A 26 -4.63 0.27 -4.19
C ILE A 26 -4.50 -0.86 -5.21
N GLU A 27 -4.12 -0.57 -6.46
CA GLU A 27 -3.90 -1.59 -7.47
C GLU A 27 -2.66 -2.42 -7.15
N VAL A 28 -1.62 -1.78 -6.62
CA VAL A 28 -0.41 -2.46 -6.16
C VAL A 28 -0.75 -3.37 -4.99
N VAL A 29 -1.57 -2.92 -4.04
CA VAL A 29 -2.08 -3.76 -2.93
C VAL A 29 -2.77 -5.00 -3.50
N PHE A 30 -3.73 -4.84 -4.43
CA PHE A 30 -4.44 -6.00 -5.01
C PHE A 30 -3.53 -6.93 -5.81
N LYS A 31 -2.56 -6.37 -6.55
CA LYS A 31 -1.57 -7.16 -7.30
C LYS A 31 -0.71 -8.00 -6.36
N VAL A 32 -0.23 -7.41 -5.27
CA VAL A 32 0.58 -8.11 -4.25
C VAL A 32 -0.26 -9.13 -3.51
N SER A 33 -1.48 -8.78 -3.07
CA SER A 33 -2.36 -9.69 -2.35
C SER A 33 -2.74 -10.91 -3.18
N LYS A 34 -3.12 -10.73 -4.45
CA LYS A 34 -3.49 -11.86 -5.33
C LYS A 34 -2.28 -12.68 -5.79
N GLY A 35 -1.17 -12.02 -6.11
CA GLY A 35 0.01 -12.65 -6.69
C GLY A 35 1.00 -13.19 -5.66
N LEU A 36 1.47 -12.34 -4.75
CA LEU A 36 2.51 -12.68 -3.77
C LEU A 36 1.93 -13.38 -2.53
N LEU A 37 0.76 -12.94 -2.08
CA LEU A 37 0.10 -13.48 -0.87
C LEU A 37 -1.00 -14.48 -1.21
N ASN A 38 -1.09 -14.92 -2.47
CA ASN A 38 -1.96 -16.00 -2.93
C ASN A 38 -3.43 -15.90 -2.48
N LEU A 39 -3.99 -14.70 -2.38
CA LEU A 39 -5.36 -14.47 -1.87
C LEU A 39 -6.42 -15.38 -2.53
N ASN A 40 -6.25 -15.76 -3.80
CA ASN A 40 -7.21 -16.60 -4.51
C ASN A 40 -6.88 -18.11 -4.48
N LYS A 41 -5.65 -18.48 -4.10
CA LYS A 41 -5.12 -19.86 -4.26
C LYS A 41 -4.75 -20.54 -2.95
N GLU A 42 -4.42 -19.78 -1.90
CA GLU A 42 -3.97 -20.33 -0.60
C GLU A 42 -5.10 -21.08 0.12
N PHE A 43 -6.34 -20.62 -0.03
CA PHE A 43 -7.43 -21.09 0.81
C PHE A 43 -8.75 -21.16 0.05
N LYS A 44 -9.43 -22.32 0.11
CA LYS A 44 -10.79 -22.49 -0.39
C LYS A 44 -11.76 -22.42 0.78
N ALA A 45 -12.33 -21.24 0.97
CA ALA A 45 -13.29 -21.02 2.02
C ALA A 45 -14.68 -21.57 1.65
N VAL A 46 -15.36 -22.23 2.60
CA VAL A 46 -16.73 -22.75 2.46
C VAL A 46 -17.76 -21.86 3.18
N SER A 47 -17.35 -21.19 4.26
CA SER A 47 -18.19 -20.30 5.06
C SER A 47 -17.75 -18.84 4.97
N PHE A 48 -18.70 -17.92 5.15
CA PHE A 48 -18.47 -16.48 5.01
C PHE A 48 -17.49 -15.91 6.04
N ASP A 49 -17.60 -16.33 7.31
CA ASP A 49 -16.68 -15.93 8.37
C ASP A 49 -15.23 -16.32 8.05
N MET A 50 -15.07 -17.46 7.38
CA MET A 50 -13.77 -17.98 6.96
C MET A 50 -13.18 -17.16 5.82
N ILE A 51 -14.01 -16.68 4.88
CA ILE A 51 -13.61 -15.74 3.82
C ILE A 51 -13.15 -14.41 4.45
N ILE A 52 -13.93 -13.86 5.38
CA ILE A 52 -13.58 -12.59 6.04
C ILE A 52 -12.27 -12.72 6.81
N SER A 53 -12.12 -13.80 7.58
CA SER A 53 -10.90 -14.08 8.34
C SER A 53 -9.69 -14.19 7.41
N HIS A 54 -9.81 -14.97 6.33
CA HIS A 54 -8.75 -15.14 5.34
C HIS A 54 -8.35 -13.80 4.69
N ILE A 55 -9.32 -13.01 4.23
CA ILE A 55 -9.08 -11.68 3.65
C ILE A 55 -8.35 -10.79 4.66
N SER A 56 -8.82 -10.75 5.90
CA SER A 56 -8.25 -9.91 6.97
C SER A 56 -6.79 -10.28 7.26
N ILE A 57 -6.47 -11.58 7.31
CA ILE A 57 -5.11 -12.07 7.51
C ILE A 57 -4.19 -11.67 6.35
N VAL A 58 -4.63 -11.84 5.10
CA VAL A 58 -3.83 -11.47 3.92
C VAL A 58 -3.55 -9.96 3.90
N PHE A 59 -4.55 -9.12 4.17
CA PHE A 59 -4.35 -7.67 4.24
C PHE A 59 -3.43 -7.27 5.40
N THR A 60 -3.55 -7.91 6.56
CA THR A 60 -2.65 -7.66 7.70
C THR A 60 -1.19 -8.01 7.35
N ARG A 61 -0.97 -9.16 6.70
CA ARG A 61 0.36 -9.55 6.19
C ARG A 61 0.92 -8.52 5.22
N HIS A 62 0.08 -8.01 4.30
CA HIS A 62 0.48 -6.98 3.37
C HIS A 62 0.92 -5.69 4.10
N MET A 63 0.15 -5.22 5.08
CA MET A 63 0.49 -4.02 5.87
C MET A 63 1.84 -4.16 6.58
N ILE A 64 2.09 -5.32 7.20
CA ILE A 64 3.35 -5.60 7.90
C ILE A 64 4.52 -5.59 6.90
N LEU A 65 4.37 -6.24 5.75
CA LEU A 65 5.41 -6.28 4.72
C LEU A 65 5.73 -4.89 4.17
N GLU A 66 4.73 -4.06 3.90
CA GLU A 66 4.92 -2.68 3.44
C GLU A 66 5.62 -1.82 4.51
N TYR A 67 5.26 -2.00 5.78
CA TYR A 67 5.92 -1.33 6.90
C TYR A 67 7.40 -1.71 7.00
N ILE A 68 7.71 -3.01 6.95
CA ILE A 68 9.10 -3.52 6.97
C ILE A 68 9.87 -2.97 5.76
N LYS A 69 9.29 -3.04 4.55
CA LYS A 69 9.91 -2.53 3.32
C LYS A 69 10.27 -1.05 3.45
N LYS A 70 9.37 -0.22 3.99
CA LYS A 70 9.58 1.21 4.20
C LYS A 70 10.69 1.48 5.24
N ASN A 71 10.68 0.75 6.35
CA ASN A 71 11.71 0.89 7.39
C ASN A 71 13.08 0.45 6.91
N THR A 72 13.19 -0.70 6.25
CA THR A 72 14.44 -1.19 5.67
C THR A 72 15.01 -0.19 4.67
N ARG A 73 14.16 0.35 3.77
CA ARG A 73 14.57 1.40 2.83
C ARG A 73 15.08 2.65 3.57
N ARG A 74 14.38 3.10 4.61
CA ARG A 74 14.80 4.25 5.44
C ARG A 74 16.16 4.00 6.10
N HIS A 75 16.36 2.84 6.72
CA HIS A 75 17.64 2.45 7.33
C HIS A 75 18.78 2.43 6.32
N GLN A 76 18.56 1.89 5.12
CA GLN A 76 19.55 1.90 4.04
C GLN A 76 19.92 3.32 3.59
N ILE A 77 18.95 4.24 3.53
CA ILE A 77 19.21 5.64 3.16
C ILE A 77 20.03 6.34 4.25
N LEU A 78 19.74 6.10 5.52
CA LEU A 78 20.48 6.67 6.65
C LEU A 78 21.91 6.15 6.72
N ASN A 79 22.12 4.84 6.50
CA ASN A 79 23.46 4.23 6.47
C ASN A 79 24.27 4.57 5.22
N LYS A 80 23.64 5.14 4.18
CA LYS A 80 24.32 5.63 2.97
C LYS A 80 24.66 7.12 3.03
N LYS A 81 24.29 7.86 4.09
CA LYS A 81 24.81 9.22 4.27
C LYS A 81 26.31 9.11 4.57
N PRO A 82 27.20 9.75 3.80
CA PRO A 82 28.60 9.80 4.18
C PRO A 82 28.65 10.47 5.56
N VAL A 83 29.27 9.78 6.51
CA VAL A 83 29.83 10.43 7.69
C VAL A 83 30.70 11.54 7.11
N LEU A 84 30.28 12.80 7.25
CA LEU A 84 31.16 13.94 7.06
C LEU A 84 32.29 13.72 8.08
N VAL A 85 33.37 13.14 7.58
CA VAL A 85 34.66 13.05 8.23
C VAL A 85 35.17 14.49 8.30
N LEU A 86 35.34 14.97 9.54
CA LEU A 86 36.02 16.20 9.99
C LEU A 86 35.39 17.53 9.58
#